data_AF-A0A5P8NY91-F1
#
_entry.id   AF-A0A5P8NY91-F1
#
_cell.length_a   1.000
_cell.length_b   1.000
_cell.length_c   1.000
_cell.angle_alpha   90.00
_cell.angle_beta   90.00
_cell.angle_gamma   90.00
#
_symmetry.space_group_name_H-M   'P 1'
#
loop_
_entity.id
_entity.type
_entity.pdbx_description
1 polymer ?
#
loop_
_entity_poly.entity_id
_entity_poly.type
_entity_poly.pdbx_seq_one_letter_code
_entity_poly.pdbx_strand_id
1 'polypeptide(L)'
;MNDALKKLKKITKNKEESIKLLKSALSKKEFLSYLNEYFHKDDLLNEINFSAFRERLSEDEFQQIHVKYHCPILWKTLQKQSFTSIDAIKPIKWLSITYQLIENDIIEPHFLAFFKNNKNGRNNIIEALRLSSDGDNSGLTEVSNAILRHMFGWIGNRGIKGIMQDVPFAVAWWRMHLAKEIERETGIKEQVTYNYLSENKSNYNALVESMSGKLTVVADKSIRDGFFLYIMEKSITKTQKFKDIIAKIGIESTWRGMGSLSPIENKKIIQSLIE
;
A
#
# COMPACT_ATOMS: atom_id res chain seq x y z
N MET A 1 16.20 -12.94 1.63
CA MET A 1 15.84 -11.58 1.14
C MET A 1 16.93 -11.14 0.16
N ASN A 2 16.57 -10.98 -1.12
CA ASN A 2 17.46 -10.66 -2.24
C ASN A 2 18.43 -9.50 -1.90
N ASP A 3 19.73 -9.67 -2.12
CA ASP A 3 20.76 -8.68 -1.77
C ASP A 3 20.62 -7.39 -2.58
N ALA A 4 20.05 -7.45 -3.78
CA ALA A 4 19.71 -6.26 -4.58
C ALA A 4 18.68 -5.37 -3.87
N LEU A 5 17.63 -5.96 -3.29
CA LEU A 5 16.66 -5.21 -2.48
C LEU A 5 17.34 -4.59 -1.26
N LYS A 6 18.28 -5.28 -0.61
CA LYS A 6 19.04 -4.70 0.52
C LYS A 6 19.89 -3.51 0.10
N LYS A 7 20.45 -3.52 -1.11
CA LYS A 7 21.23 -2.40 -1.66
C LYS A 7 20.33 -1.20 -1.95
N LEU A 8 19.19 -1.40 -2.63
CA LEU A 8 18.21 -0.33 -2.87
C LEU A 8 17.77 0.34 -1.55
N LYS A 9 17.57 -0.45 -0.49
CA LYS A 9 17.18 0.05 0.84
C LYS A 9 18.20 0.98 1.50
N LYS A 10 19.46 0.97 1.04
CA LYS A 10 20.54 1.79 1.60
C LYS A 10 20.82 3.05 0.78
N ILE A 11 20.17 3.25 -0.37
CA ILE A 11 20.36 4.43 -1.23
C ILE A 11 20.15 5.73 -0.44
N THR A 12 19.10 5.81 0.37
CA THR A 12 18.77 7.02 1.15
C THR A 12 19.78 7.36 2.25
N LYS A 13 20.78 6.52 2.47
CA LYS A 13 21.92 6.78 3.38
C LYS A 13 23.16 7.33 2.65
N ASN A 14 23.13 7.36 1.32
CA ASN A 14 24.21 7.86 0.48
C ASN A 14 23.68 9.02 -0.37
N LYS A 15 24.33 10.19 -0.25
CA LYS A 15 23.92 11.41 -0.96
C LYS A 15 23.98 11.25 -2.48
N GLU A 16 25.07 10.69 -3.01
CA GLU A 16 25.29 10.53 -4.45
C GLU A 16 24.27 9.56 -5.05
N GLU A 17 24.02 8.45 -4.38
CA GLU A 17 22.98 7.49 -4.79
C GLU A 17 21.58 8.08 -4.74
N SER A 18 21.29 8.91 -3.73
CA SER A 18 20.01 9.63 -3.65
C SER A 18 19.84 10.61 -4.82
N ILE A 19 20.90 11.37 -5.17
CA ILE A 19 20.90 12.26 -6.33
C ILE A 19 20.72 11.46 -7.63
N LYS A 20 21.41 10.32 -7.77
CA LYS A 20 21.31 9.44 -8.94
C LYS A 20 19.90 8.90 -9.13
N LEU A 21 19.27 8.41 -8.04
CA LEU A 21 17.88 7.97 -8.04
C LEU A 21 16.94 9.10 -8.49
N LEU A 22 17.03 10.29 -7.88
CA LEU A 22 16.17 11.43 -8.20
C LEU A 22 16.32 11.87 -9.67
N LYS A 23 17.56 12.01 -10.17
CA LYS A 23 17.80 12.35 -11.57
C LYS A 23 17.23 11.30 -12.52
N SER A 24 17.48 10.02 -12.23
CA SER A 24 16.97 8.92 -13.06
C SER A 24 15.44 8.91 -13.13
N ALA A 25 14.74 9.26 -12.03
CA ALA A 25 13.29 9.29 -11.98
C ALA A 25 12.65 10.40 -12.85
N LEU A 26 13.44 11.31 -13.44
CA LEU A 26 12.94 12.32 -14.38
C LEU A 26 12.73 11.79 -15.79
N SER A 27 13.25 10.60 -16.13
CA SER A 27 13.03 9.96 -17.43
C SER A 27 12.86 8.44 -17.32
N LYS A 28 11.95 7.87 -18.12
CA LYS A 28 11.72 6.42 -18.19
C LYS A 28 13.01 5.64 -18.47
N LYS A 29 13.77 6.06 -19.49
CA LYS A 29 14.98 5.36 -19.94
C LYS A 29 16.04 5.30 -18.84
N GLU A 30 16.32 6.42 -18.19
CA GLU A 30 17.33 6.49 -17.13
C GLU A 30 16.86 5.75 -15.88
N PHE A 31 15.59 5.84 -15.51
CA PHE A 31 15.05 5.12 -14.36
C PHE A 31 15.12 3.59 -14.54
N LEU A 32 14.72 3.08 -15.71
CA LEU A 32 14.82 1.64 -15.99
C LEU A 32 16.29 1.19 -16.03
N SER A 33 17.19 2.01 -16.60
CA SER A 33 18.62 1.75 -16.57
C SER A 33 19.15 1.70 -15.13
N TYR A 34 18.71 2.63 -14.28
CA TYR A 34 19.08 2.68 -12.86
C TYR A 34 18.64 1.41 -12.12
N LEU A 35 17.41 0.95 -12.31
CA LEU A 35 16.92 -0.29 -11.71
C LEU A 35 17.70 -1.52 -12.22
N ASN A 36 18.08 -1.52 -13.49
CA ASN A 36 18.84 -2.61 -14.10
C ASN A 36 20.28 -2.73 -13.56
N GLU A 37 20.80 -1.73 -12.85
CA GLU A 37 22.08 -1.84 -12.12
C GLU A 37 21.96 -2.77 -10.89
N TYR A 38 20.74 -3.01 -10.40
CA TYR A 38 20.48 -3.83 -9.23
C TYR A 38 19.82 -5.16 -9.56
N PHE A 39 19.02 -5.23 -10.62
CA PHE A 39 18.26 -6.42 -11.01
C PHE A 39 18.41 -6.69 -12.50
N HIS A 40 18.50 -7.96 -12.88
CA HIS A 40 18.30 -8.31 -14.29
C HIS A 40 16.81 -8.13 -14.64
N LYS A 41 16.56 -7.55 -15.81
CA LYS A 41 15.20 -7.30 -16.30
C LYS A 41 14.34 -8.57 -16.27
N ASP A 42 14.87 -9.67 -16.80
CA ASP A 42 14.13 -10.93 -16.90
C ASP A 42 13.78 -11.49 -15.51
N ASP A 43 14.66 -11.34 -14.52
CA ASP A 43 14.37 -11.73 -13.13
C ASP A 43 13.17 -10.96 -12.57
N LEU A 44 13.09 -9.65 -12.84
CA LEU A 44 11.94 -8.84 -12.43
C LEU A 44 10.67 -9.24 -13.18
N LEU A 45 10.73 -9.45 -14.50
CA LEU A 45 9.55 -9.81 -15.29
C LEU A 45 9.00 -11.19 -14.94
N ASN A 46 9.86 -12.12 -14.51
CA ASN A 46 9.45 -13.46 -14.07
C ASN A 46 8.72 -13.48 -12.72
N GLU A 47 8.80 -12.41 -11.93
CA GLU A 47 8.11 -12.34 -10.65
C GLU A 47 6.59 -12.23 -10.81
N ILE A 48 6.12 -11.46 -11.79
CA ILE A 48 4.69 -11.35 -12.11
C ILE A 48 4.55 -10.75 -13.51
N ASN A 49 3.70 -11.31 -14.35
CA ASN A 49 3.40 -10.81 -15.68
C ASN A 49 2.29 -9.76 -15.65
N PHE A 50 2.64 -8.49 -15.46
CA PHE A 50 1.68 -7.39 -15.36
C PHE A 50 1.32 -6.74 -16.72
N SER A 51 1.71 -7.34 -17.84
CA SER A 51 1.55 -6.80 -19.21
C SER A 51 0.10 -6.63 -19.71
N ALA A 52 -0.87 -7.23 -19.00
CA ALA A 52 -2.28 -7.12 -19.36
C ALA A 52 -2.94 -5.82 -18.87
N PHE A 53 -2.35 -5.14 -17.87
CA PHE A 53 -2.75 -3.79 -17.49
C PHE A 53 -2.14 -2.82 -18.49
N ARG A 54 -2.96 -2.04 -19.21
CA ARG A 54 -2.50 -1.14 -20.30
C ARG A 54 -3.08 0.27 -20.23
N GLU A 55 -3.87 0.55 -19.21
CA GLU A 55 -4.50 1.85 -19.03
C GLU A 55 -3.47 2.84 -18.53
N ARG A 56 -3.21 3.90 -19.30
CA ARG A 56 -2.31 4.97 -18.88
C ARG A 56 -2.99 5.80 -17.79
N LEU A 57 -2.25 6.09 -16.73
CA LEU A 57 -2.73 6.88 -15.60
C LEU A 57 -2.08 8.27 -15.62
N SER A 58 -2.83 9.27 -15.18
CA SER A 58 -2.28 10.52 -14.66
C SER A 58 -1.62 10.29 -13.29
N GLU A 59 -0.85 11.27 -12.83
CA GLU A 59 -0.25 11.19 -11.49
C GLU A 59 -1.34 11.11 -10.40
N ASP A 60 -2.40 11.89 -10.51
CA ASP A 60 -3.50 11.88 -9.53
C ASP A 60 -4.22 10.53 -9.48
N GLU A 61 -4.44 9.90 -10.65
CA GLU A 61 -5.02 8.56 -10.73
C GLU A 61 -4.08 7.48 -10.18
N PHE A 62 -2.76 7.64 -10.36
CA PHE A 62 -1.77 6.76 -9.74
C PHE A 62 -1.77 6.89 -8.21
N GLN A 63 -1.85 8.11 -7.68
CA GLN A 63 -1.93 8.37 -6.25
C GLN A 63 -3.25 7.84 -5.64
N GLN A 64 -4.34 7.86 -6.42
CA GLN A 64 -5.67 7.46 -5.99
C GLN A 64 -6.33 6.54 -7.03
N ILE A 65 -5.92 5.26 -7.00
CA ILE A 65 -6.46 4.23 -7.92
C ILE A 65 -7.99 4.16 -7.81
N HIS A 66 -8.67 4.47 -8.92
CA HIS A 66 -10.12 4.60 -8.96
C HIS A 66 -10.82 3.24 -8.86
N VAL A 67 -11.77 3.12 -7.92
CA VAL A 67 -12.47 1.87 -7.61
C VAL A 67 -13.25 1.29 -8.80
N LYS A 68 -13.90 2.15 -9.60
CA LYS A 68 -14.76 1.72 -10.70
C LYS A 68 -13.99 1.38 -11.99
N TYR A 69 -12.87 2.05 -12.22
CA TYR A 69 -12.18 2.03 -13.52
C TYR A 69 -10.92 1.16 -13.43
N HIS A 70 -10.03 1.46 -12.48
CA HIS A 70 -8.72 0.82 -12.41
C HIS A 70 -8.72 -0.47 -11.58
N CYS A 71 -9.43 -0.49 -10.44
CA CYS A 71 -9.41 -1.64 -9.54
C CYS A 71 -9.93 -2.95 -10.16
N PRO A 72 -10.98 -2.99 -10.99
CA PRO A 72 -11.42 -4.23 -11.63
C PRO A 72 -10.38 -4.78 -12.60
N ILE A 73 -9.67 -3.91 -13.31
CA ILE A 73 -8.60 -4.28 -14.26
C ILE A 73 -7.39 -4.80 -13.48
N LEU A 74 -6.99 -4.11 -12.41
CA LEU A 74 -5.94 -4.55 -11.48
C LEU A 74 -6.26 -5.94 -10.92
N TRP A 75 -7.47 -6.10 -10.36
CA TRP A 75 -7.92 -7.35 -9.76
C TRP A 75 -7.90 -8.49 -10.77
N LYS A 76 -8.48 -8.29 -11.96
CA LYS A 76 -8.52 -9.30 -13.02
C LYS A 76 -7.11 -9.67 -13.52
N THR A 77 -6.20 -8.70 -13.61
CA THR A 77 -4.81 -8.92 -14.05
C THR A 77 -4.05 -9.78 -13.06
N LEU A 78 -4.18 -9.49 -11.76
CA LEU A 78 -3.52 -10.25 -10.70
C LEU A 78 -4.17 -11.62 -10.47
N GLN A 79 -5.50 -11.71 -10.57
CA GLN A 79 -6.24 -12.97 -10.42
C GLN A 79 -5.87 -13.99 -11.50
N LYS A 80 -5.65 -13.57 -12.75
CA LYS A 80 -5.18 -14.45 -13.84
C LYS A 80 -3.83 -15.12 -13.56
N GLN A 81 -3.09 -14.63 -12.58
CA GLN A 81 -1.78 -15.15 -12.18
C GLN A 81 -1.81 -15.81 -10.81
N SER A 82 -3.01 -16.09 -10.28
CA SER A 82 -3.17 -16.68 -8.95
C SER A 82 -2.50 -15.86 -7.84
N PHE A 83 -2.44 -14.53 -7.99
CA PHE A 83 -1.80 -13.64 -7.02
C PHE A 83 -2.52 -13.68 -5.67
N THR A 84 -1.80 -14.05 -4.61
CA THR A 84 -2.37 -14.27 -3.27
C THR A 84 -2.02 -13.16 -2.28
N SER A 85 -2.63 -13.19 -1.09
CA SER A 85 -2.23 -12.34 0.04
C SER A 85 -0.77 -12.56 0.48
N ILE A 86 -0.23 -13.77 0.29
CA ILE A 86 1.19 -14.09 0.54
C ILE A 86 2.10 -13.39 -0.47
N ASP A 87 1.66 -13.25 -1.72
CA ASP A 87 2.41 -12.51 -2.74
C ASP A 87 2.30 -11.00 -2.53
N ALA A 88 1.12 -10.54 -2.10
CA ALA A 88 0.83 -9.14 -1.82
C ALA A 88 1.64 -8.54 -0.66
N ILE A 89 2.32 -9.36 0.15
CA ILE A 89 3.26 -8.88 1.19
C ILE A 89 4.73 -8.92 0.75
N LYS A 90 5.04 -9.42 -0.45
CA LYS A 90 6.42 -9.54 -0.95
C LYS A 90 6.83 -8.26 -1.69
N PRO A 91 7.86 -7.51 -1.22
CA PRO A 91 8.30 -6.29 -1.90
C PRO A 91 8.69 -6.49 -3.37
N ILE A 92 9.28 -7.65 -3.70
CA ILE A 92 9.76 -7.93 -5.05
C ILE A 92 8.62 -8.00 -6.09
N LYS A 93 7.43 -8.45 -5.67
CA LYS A 93 6.26 -8.49 -6.55
C LYS A 93 5.81 -7.08 -6.93
N TRP A 94 5.78 -6.16 -5.96
CA TRP A 94 5.41 -4.76 -6.19
C TRP A 94 6.49 -3.99 -6.96
N LEU A 95 7.77 -4.29 -6.73
CA LEU A 95 8.85 -3.77 -7.57
C LEU A 95 8.67 -4.20 -9.03
N SER A 96 8.37 -5.48 -9.27
CA SER A 96 8.12 -6.02 -10.62
C SER A 96 6.90 -5.38 -11.29
N ILE A 97 5.79 -5.21 -10.56
CA ILE A 97 4.62 -4.48 -11.06
C ILE A 97 5.01 -3.05 -11.43
N THR A 98 5.67 -2.32 -10.53
CA THR A 98 6.06 -0.92 -10.77
C THR A 98 7.02 -0.78 -11.95
N TYR A 99 7.98 -1.69 -12.10
CA TYR A 99 8.87 -1.74 -13.26
C TYR A 99 8.07 -1.85 -14.56
N GLN A 100 7.12 -2.79 -14.62
CA GLN A 100 6.29 -3.01 -15.80
C GLN A 100 5.31 -1.87 -16.06
N LEU A 101 4.80 -1.19 -15.02
CA LEU A 101 3.98 0.01 -15.18
C LEU A 101 4.75 1.12 -15.90
N ILE A 102 6.03 1.31 -15.55
CA ILE A 102 6.91 2.30 -16.18
C ILE A 102 7.32 1.84 -17.59
N GLU A 103 7.68 0.57 -17.74
CA GLU A 103 8.12 0.02 -19.02
C GLU A 103 7.02 0.11 -20.08
N ASN A 104 5.77 -0.18 -19.70
CA ASN A 104 4.62 -0.19 -20.59
C ASN A 104 3.89 1.17 -20.70
N ASP A 105 4.54 2.27 -20.29
CA ASP A 105 4.01 3.64 -20.40
C ASP A 105 2.66 3.86 -19.68
N ILE A 106 2.41 3.09 -18.62
CA ILE A 106 1.22 3.25 -17.78
C ILE A 106 1.39 4.39 -16.78
N ILE A 107 2.58 4.51 -16.20
CA ILE A 107 2.97 5.62 -15.32
C ILE A 107 4.32 6.19 -15.72
N GLU A 108 4.60 7.42 -15.32
CA GLU A 108 5.95 7.98 -15.39
C GLU A 108 6.70 7.77 -14.06
N PRO A 109 8.03 7.55 -14.06
CA PRO A 109 8.77 7.28 -12.83
C PRO A 109 8.67 8.38 -11.77
N HIS A 110 8.58 9.63 -12.22
CA HIS A 110 8.46 10.78 -11.33
C HIS A 110 7.16 10.76 -10.52
N PHE A 111 6.12 10.01 -10.95
CA PHE A 111 4.91 9.82 -10.16
C PHE A 111 5.18 9.13 -8.84
N LEU A 112 6.29 8.39 -8.68
CA LEU A 112 6.68 7.75 -7.42
C LEU A 112 7.15 8.76 -6.35
N ALA A 113 7.45 10.00 -6.75
CA ALA A 113 8.02 11.03 -5.88
C ALA A 113 6.96 11.94 -5.20
N PHE A 114 5.68 11.60 -5.26
CA PHE A 114 4.63 12.32 -4.53
C PHE A 114 4.76 12.08 -3.01
N PHE A 115 4.63 13.08 -2.14
CA PHE A 115 4.53 12.88 -0.68
C PHE A 115 4.01 14.12 0.09
N LYS A 116 3.75 15.23 -0.60
CA LYS A 116 3.16 16.46 -0.06
C LYS A 116 1.91 16.80 -0.85
N ASN A 117 0.82 17.14 -0.17
CA ASN A 117 -0.42 17.60 -0.81
C ASN A 117 -0.08 18.84 -1.68
N ASN A 118 -0.53 18.83 -2.94
CA ASN A 118 -0.44 19.92 -3.93
C ASN A 118 0.87 20.05 -4.74
N LYS A 119 1.85 19.15 -4.61
CA LYS A 119 3.03 19.13 -5.50
C LYS A 119 3.14 17.80 -6.24
N ASN A 120 3.11 17.88 -7.57
CA ASN A 120 3.41 16.75 -8.45
C ASN A 120 4.84 16.23 -8.19
N GLY A 121 5.07 14.95 -8.43
CA GLY A 121 6.30 14.25 -8.06
C GLY A 121 7.52 14.80 -8.78
N ARG A 122 7.36 15.29 -10.01
CA ARG A 122 8.42 15.96 -10.77
C ARG A 122 8.94 17.20 -10.05
N ASN A 123 8.04 18.05 -9.55
CA ASN A 123 8.41 19.26 -8.82
C ASN A 123 9.11 18.95 -7.49
N ASN A 124 8.71 17.87 -6.81
CA ASN A 124 9.40 17.41 -5.60
C ASN A 124 10.84 17.00 -5.89
N ILE A 125 11.08 16.30 -7.00
CA ILE A 125 12.44 15.92 -7.44
C ILE A 125 13.27 17.16 -7.76
N ILE A 126 12.74 18.06 -8.59
CA ILE A 126 13.45 19.28 -9.02
C ILE A 126 13.83 20.13 -7.81
N GLU A 127 12.90 20.34 -6.89
CA GLU A 127 13.15 21.14 -5.70
C GLU A 127 14.21 20.50 -4.77
N ALA A 128 14.16 19.17 -4.60
CA ALA A 128 15.16 18.48 -3.79
C ALA A 128 16.56 18.52 -4.39
N LEU A 129 16.67 18.42 -5.72
CA LEU A 129 17.95 18.57 -6.43
C LEU A 129 18.47 20.02 -6.34
N ARG A 130 17.59 21.02 -6.44
CA ARG A 130 17.93 22.44 -6.29
C ARG A 130 18.49 22.72 -4.90
N LEU A 131 17.75 22.38 -3.85
CA LEU A 131 18.17 22.56 -2.46
C LEU A 131 19.50 21.86 -2.16
N SER A 132 19.71 20.64 -2.69
CA SER A 132 20.98 19.93 -2.49
C SER A 132 22.16 20.63 -3.15
N SER A 133 21.94 21.30 -4.29
CA SER A 133 22.95 22.11 -4.96
C SER A 133 23.30 23.35 -4.13
N ASP A 134 22.34 23.88 -3.38
CA ASP A 134 22.51 24.98 -2.44
C ASP A 134 23.11 24.53 -1.08
N GLY A 135 23.44 23.25 -0.94
CA GLY A 135 24.02 22.66 0.27
C GLY A 135 23.01 22.05 1.26
N ASP A 136 21.70 22.24 1.05
CA ASP A 136 20.64 21.67 1.87
C ASP A 136 20.18 20.29 1.35
N ASN A 137 20.53 19.23 2.09
CA ASN A 137 20.21 17.86 1.71
C ASN A 137 18.92 17.31 2.34
N SER A 138 18.14 18.14 3.05
CA SER A 138 16.92 17.72 3.74
C SER A 138 15.89 17.08 2.80
N GLY A 139 15.73 17.65 1.60
CA GLY A 139 14.81 17.15 0.58
C GLY A 139 15.23 15.83 -0.08
N LEU A 140 16.54 15.57 -0.24
CA LEU A 140 17.02 14.38 -0.97
C LEU A 140 16.52 13.08 -0.35
N THR A 141 16.68 12.97 0.97
CA THR A 141 16.29 11.77 1.72
C THR A 141 14.78 11.60 1.68
N GLU A 142 14.00 12.68 1.83
CA GLU A 142 12.54 12.66 1.85
C GLU A 142 11.96 12.15 0.51
N VAL A 143 12.45 12.70 -0.62
CA VAL A 143 11.97 12.33 -1.97
C VAL A 143 12.43 10.93 -2.36
N SER A 144 13.69 10.59 -2.08
CA SER A 144 14.21 9.24 -2.33
C SER A 144 13.38 8.19 -1.58
N ASN A 145 13.05 8.48 -0.32
CA ASN A 145 12.20 7.66 0.51
C ASN A 145 10.77 7.54 -0.07
N ALA A 146 10.19 8.62 -0.59
CA ALA A 146 8.90 8.55 -1.28
C ALA A 146 8.96 7.58 -2.47
N ILE A 147 9.96 7.71 -3.35
CA ILE A 147 10.12 6.83 -4.52
C ILE A 147 10.20 5.36 -4.10
N LEU A 148 11.07 5.02 -3.14
CA LEU A 148 11.24 3.63 -2.69
C LEU A 148 9.98 3.08 -1.99
N ARG A 149 9.25 3.92 -1.24
CA ARG A 149 7.97 3.54 -0.63
C ARG A 149 6.91 3.23 -1.67
N HIS A 150 6.71 4.11 -2.64
CA HIS A 150 5.65 3.94 -3.63
C HIS A 150 5.96 2.81 -4.62
N MET A 151 7.23 2.48 -4.82
CA MET A 151 7.66 1.41 -5.71
C MET A 151 7.51 0.00 -5.11
N PHE A 152 7.90 -0.20 -3.83
CA PHE A 152 7.86 -1.55 -3.23
C PHE A 152 7.61 -1.58 -1.72
N GLY A 153 7.19 -0.45 -1.14
CA GLY A 153 6.63 -0.40 0.22
C GLY A 153 7.67 -0.43 1.33
N TRP A 154 8.90 0.04 1.07
CA TRP A 154 9.96 -0.09 2.06
C TRP A 154 10.77 1.17 2.34
N ILE A 155 10.72 1.59 3.61
CA ILE A 155 11.84 2.23 4.32
C ILE A 155 11.87 1.67 5.76
N GLY A 156 13.00 1.11 6.19
CA GLY A 156 13.29 0.83 7.60
C GLY A 156 12.31 -0.13 8.32
N ASN A 157 11.85 0.29 9.50
CA ASN A 157 11.14 -0.52 10.51
C ASN A 157 9.66 -0.82 10.20
N ARG A 158 9.10 -0.31 9.10
CA ARG A 158 7.65 -0.43 8.80
C ARG A 158 7.22 -1.82 8.33
N GLY A 159 8.16 -2.64 7.85
CA GLY A 159 7.89 -4.02 7.43
C GLY A 159 6.79 -4.10 6.36
N ILE A 160 5.90 -5.09 6.50
CA ILE A 160 4.78 -5.35 5.58
C ILE A 160 3.80 -4.16 5.48
N LYS A 161 3.65 -3.37 6.54
CA LYS A 161 2.70 -2.26 6.61
C LYS A 161 2.97 -1.20 5.54
N GLY A 162 4.25 -0.97 5.20
CA GLY A 162 4.64 -0.01 4.17
C GLY A 162 4.09 -0.36 2.78
N ILE A 163 4.02 -1.65 2.45
CA ILE A 163 3.37 -2.11 1.21
C ILE A 163 1.88 -1.76 1.25
N MET A 164 1.21 -2.10 2.35
CA MET A 164 -0.23 -1.94 2.49
C MET A 164 -0.68 -0.46 2.59
N GLN A 165 0.21 0.46 2.96
CA GLN A 165 -0.12 1.87 3.20
C GLN A 165 0.43 2.83 2.16
N ASP A 166 1.57 2.50 1.56
CA ASP A 166 2.32 3.43 0.71
C ASP A 166 2.27 3.04 -0.78
N VAL A 167 2.37 1.76 -1.15
CA VAL A 167 2.39 1.35 -2.58
C VAL A 167 0.99 1.48 -3.19
N PRO A 168 0.71 2.40 -4.15
CA PRO A 168 -0.66 2.72 -4.54
C PRO A 168 -1.46 1.52 -5.08
N PHE A 169 -0.85 0.74 -5.95
CA PHE A 169 -1.45 -0.49 -6.50
C PHE A 169 -1.65 -1.56 -5.42
N ALA A 170 -0.76 -1.65 -4.43
CA ALA A 170 -0.93 -2.59 -3.32
C ALA A 170 -2.03 -2.16 -2.38
N VAL A 171 -2.11 -0.87 -2.04
CA VAL A 171 -3.19 -0.28 -1.25
C VAL A 171 -4.54 -0.57 -1.90
N ALA A 172 -4.65 -0.34 -3.21
CA ALA A 172 -5.87 -0.61 -3.97
C ALA A 172 -6.23 -2.11 -3.95
N TRP A 173 -5.25 -2.99 -4.17
CA TRP A 173 -5.46 -4.43 -4.10
C TRP A 173 -5.89 -4.90 -2.71
N TRP A 174 -5.24 -4.42 -1.64
CA TRP A 174 -5.57 -4.80 -0.26
C TRP A 174 -6.95 -4.34 0.16
N ARG A 175 -7.36 -3.11 -0.19
CA ARG A 175 -8.72 -2.64 0.03
C ARG A 175 -9.74 -3.50 -0.68
N MET A 176 -9.46 -3.86 -1.93
CA MET A 176 -10.32 -4.73 -2.74
C MET A 176 -10.43 -6.14 -2.17
N HIS A 177 -9.29 -6.71 -1.77
CA HIS A 177 -9.22 -8.02 -1.14
C HIS A 177 -10.05 -8.05 0.15
N LEU A 178 -9.85 -7.10 1.05
CA LEU A 178 -10.61 -6.99 2.29
C LEU A 178 -12.11 -6.81 2.02
N ALA A 179 -12.48 -5.95 1.07
CA ALA A 179 -13.87 -5.70 0.72
C ALA A 179 -14.58 -6.97 0.20
N LYS A 180 -13.92 -7.75 -0.65
CA LYS A 180 -14.42 -9.05 -1.14
C LYS A 180 -14.54 -10.09 -0.04
N GLU A 181 -13.56 -10.14 0.87
CA GLU A 181 -13.64 -11.06 2.02
C GLU A 181 -14.82 -10.72 2.91
N ILE A 182 -14.99 -9.44 3.26
CA ILE A 182 -16.08 -8.97 4.11
C ILE A 182 -17.44 -9.23 3.45
N GLU A 183 -17.59 -8.99 2.15
CA GLU A 183 -18.83 -9.28 1.42
C GLU A 183 -19.22 -10.76 1.52
N ARG A 184 -18.26 -11.66 1.30
CA ARG A 184 -18.49 -13.11 1.35
C ARG A 184 -19.00 -13.57 2.72
N GLU A 185 -18.49 -12.99 3.81
CA GLU A 185 -18.85 -13.43 5.16
C GLU A 185 -20.05 -12.69 5.77
N THR A 186 -20.31 -11.45 5.34
CA THR A 186 -21.26 -10.56 6.03
C THR A 186 -22.41 -10.08 5.15
N GLY A 187 -22.29 -10.22 3.83
CA GLY A 187 -23.24 -9.65 2.86
C GLY A 187 -23.14 -8.13 2.67
N ILE A 188 -22.22 -7.43 3.35
CA ILE A 188 -21.94 -6.02 3.06
C ILE A 188 -21.32 -5.93 1.66
N LYS A 189 -21.98 -5.21 0.75
CA LYS A 189 -21.50 -5.03 -0.63
C LYS A 189 -20.04 -4.58 -0.67
N GLU A 190 -19.23 -5.22 -1.49
CA GLU A 190 -17.80 -4.92 -1.69
C GLU A 190 -17.55 -3.42 -1.90
N GLN A 191 -18.36 -2.79 -2.76
CA GLN A 191 -18.24 -1.37 -3.08
C GLN A 191 -18.38 -0.46 -1.84
N VAL A 192 -19.25 -0.81 -0.90
CA VAL A 192 -19.48 -0.03 0.32
C VAL A 192 -18.25 -0.07 1.22
N THR A 193 -17.71 -1.27 1.46
CA THR A 193 -16.50 -1.45 2.24
C THR A 193 -15.29 -0.78 1.59
N TYR A 194 -15.12 -0.91 0.27
CA TYR A 194 -14.03 -0.28 -0.45
C TYR A 194 -14.09 1.25 -0.34
N ASN A 195 -15.26 1.85 -0.57
CA ASN A 195 -15.44 3.31 -0.50
C ASN A 195 -15.11 3.81 0.90
N TYR A 196 -15.63 3.15 1.93
CA TYR A 196 -15.32 3.48 3.32
C TYR A 196 -13.81 3.48 3.58
N LEU A 197 -13.09 2.43 3.18
CA LEU A 197 -11.63 2.34 3.39
C LEU A 197 -10.83 3.37 2.58
N SER A 198 -11.38 3.81 1.45
CA SER A 198 -10.76 4.80 0.58
C SER A 198 -10.94 6.22 1.10
N GLU A 199 -12.17 6.57 1.48
CA GLU A 199 -12.54 7.87 2.03
C GLU A 199 -11.94 8.08 3.44
N ASN A 200 -11.79 7.00 4.21
CA ASN A 200 -11.27 7.04 5.58
C ASN A 200 -9.83 6.49 5.65
N LYS A 201 -8.89 7.10 4.91
CA LYS A 201 -7.47 6.65 4.84
C LYS A 201 -6.84 6.44 6.22
N SER A 202 -7.12 7.31 7.18
CA SER A 202 -6.61 7.18 8.55
C SER A 202 -7.17 5.94 9.28
N ASN A 203 -8.42 5.56 9.03
CA ASN A 203 -9.03 4.35 9.60
C ASN A 203 -8.44 3.11 8.93
N TYR A 204 -8.25 3.14 7.60
CA TYR A 204 -7.54 2.08 6.88
C TYR A 204 -6.11 1.88 7.42
N ASN A 205 -5.36 2.98 7.63
CA ASN A 205 -4.01 2.90 8.17
C ASN A 205 -4.00 2.31 9.60
N ALA A 206 -4.94 2.71 10.45
CA ALA A 206 -5.10 2.14 11.80
C ALA A 206 -5.42 0.64 11.74
N LEU A 207 -6.30 0.21 10.83
CA LEU A 207 -6.62 -1.20 10.61
C LEU A 207 -5.37 -2.00 10.20
N VAL A 208 -4.59 -1.51 9.24
CA VAL A 208 -3.34 -2.14 8.81
C VAL A 208 -2.33 -2.23 9.95
N GLU A 209 -2.22 -1.16 10.74
CA GLU A 209 -1.34 -1.13 11.92
C GLU A 209 -1.69 -2.22 12.91
N SER A 210 -2.99 -2.39 13.17
CA SER A 210 -3.50 -3.47 14.00
C SER A 210 -3.19 -4.81 13.36
N MET A 211 -3.73 -5.14 12.19
CA MET A 211 -3.57 -6.46 11.55
C MET A 211 -2.12 -6.96 11.45
N SER A 212 -1.16 -6.03 11.33
CA SER A 212 0.27 -6.35 11.23
C SER A 212 1.03 -6.39 12.57
N GLY A 213 0.36 -6.25 13.71
CA GLY A 213 0.93 -6.35 15.06
C GLY A 213 0.93 -7.78 15.60
N LYS A 214 2.00 -8.19 16.31
CA LYS A 214 2.24 -9.57 16.76
C LYS A 214 1.21 -10.16 17.76
N LEU A 215 0.21 -9.40 18.19
CA LEU A 215 -0.78 -9.82 19.19
C LEU A 215 -2.19 -9.27 18.89
N THR A 216 -2.44 -8.77 17.68
CA THR A 216 -3.77 -8.23 17.39
C THR A 216 -4.65 -9.30 16.79
N VAL A 217 -5.78 -9.51 17.43
CA VAL A 217 -6.83 -10.42 16.98
C VAL A 217 -7.65 -9.85 15.83
N VAL A 218 -7.50 -8.56 15.50
CA VAL A 218 -8.19 -7.93 14.38
C VAL A 218 -7.67 -8.46 13.03
N ALA A 219 -6.53 -9.15 13.03
CA ALA A 219 -6.09 -9.95 11.90
C ALA A 219 -6.94 -11.21 11.67
N ASP A 220 -7.60 -11.72 12.72
CA ASP A 220 -8.53 -12.84 12.59
C ASP A 220 -9.74 -12.39 11.77
N LYS A 221 -10.03 -13.18 10.74
CA LYS A 221 -11.06 -12.89 9.76
C LYS A 221 -12.44 -12.69 10.41
N SER A 222 -12.84 -13.57 11.32
CA SER A 222 -14.19 -13.51 11.91
C SER A 222 -14.37 -12.27 12.79
N ILE A 223 -13.31 -11.87 13.50
CA ILE A 223 -13.27 -10.68 14.35
C ILE A 223 -13.28 -9.42 13.51
N ARG A 224 -12.43 -9.37 12.48
CA ARG A 224 -12.35 -8.26 11.53
C ARG A 224 -13.70 -8.02 10.87
N ASP A 225 -14.33 -9.07 10.37
CA ASP A 225 -15.57 -8.95 9.61
C ASP A 225 -16.74 -8.56 10.54
N GLY A 226 -16.75 -9.05 11.78
CA GLY A 226 -17.67 -8.59 12.84
C GLY A 226 -17.46 -7.12 13.23
N PHE A 227 -16.21 -6.67 13.27
CA PHE A 227 -15.87 -5.26 13.46
C PHE A 227 -16.39 -4.40 12.30
N PHE A 228 -16.26 -4.86 11.05
CA PHE A 228 -16.82 -4.16 9.89
C PHE A 228 -18.35 -4.07 9.92
N LEU A 229 -19.05 -5.14 10.32
CA LEU A 229 -20.50 -5.09 10.57
C LEU A 229 -20.88 -3.98 11.56
N TYR A 230 -20.13 -3.88 12.66
CA TYR A 230 -20.41 -2.89 13.69
C TYR A 230 -20.14 -1.45 13.21
N ILE A 231 -18.98 -1.16 12.63
CA ILE A 231 -18.63 0.20 12.20
C ILE A 231 -19.52 0.70 11.08
N MET A 232 -19.96 -0.18 10.18
CA MET A 232 -20.85 0.18 9.08
C MET A 232 -22.26 0.49 9.58
N GLU A 233 -22.80 -0.36 10.47
CA GLU A 233 -24.12 -0.10 11.09
C GLU A 233 -24.12 1.24 11.85
N LYS A 234 -23.07 1.51 12.62
CA LYS A 234 -22.98 2.74 13.43
C LYS A 234 -22.39 3.93 12.66
N SER A 235 -22.10 3.79 11.35
CA SER A 235 -21.52 4.83 10.49
C SER A 235 -20.28 5.51 11.11
N ILE A 236 -19.36 4.73 11.65
CA ILE A 236 -18.18 5.25 12.36
C ILE A 236 -17.14 5.77 11.37
N THR A 237 -17.03 7.09 11.22
CA THR A 237 -16.01 7.72 10.36
C THR A 237 -14.87 8.34 11.15
N LYS A 238 -15.11 8.79 12.38
CA LYS A 238 -14.10 9.43 13.24
C LYS A 238 -12.97 8.47 13.61
N THR A 239 -11.73 8.80 13.24
CA THR A 239 -10.55 7.95 13.46
C THR A 239 -10.27 7.62 14.92
N GLN A 240 -10.44 8.58 15.84
CA GLN A 240 -10.21 8.28 17.26
C GLN A 240 -11.16 7.20 17.76
N LYS A 241 -12.47 7.33 17.46
CA LYS A 241 -13.48 6.33 17.82
C LYS A 241 -13.18 4.98 17.18
N PHE A 242 -12.74 4.94 15.92
CA PHE A 242 -12.31 3.71 15.25
C PHE A 242 -11.15 3.02 15.98
N LYS A 243 -10.12 3.79 16.37
CA LYS A 243 -8.97 3.28 17.13
C LYS A 243 -9.35 2.78 18.52
N ASP A 244 -10.22 3.49 19.23
CA ASP A 244 -10.68 3.12 20.57
C ASP A 244 -11.40 1.75 20.53
N ILE A 245 -12.21 1.50 19.51
CA ILE A 245 -12.90 0.21 19.32
C ILE A 245 -11.89 -0.91 19.08
N ILE A 246 -10.95 -0.71 18.16
CA ILE A 246 -9.88 -1.68 17.88
C ILE A 246 -9.09 -2.03 19.14
N ALA A 247 -8.76 -1.03 19.97
CA ALA A 247 -8.03 -1.24 21.21
C ALA A 247 -8.83 -2.12 22.18
N LYS A 248 -10.14 -1.84 22.35
CA LYS A 248 -11.03 -2.66 23.19
C LYS A 248 -11.13 -4.11 22.70
N ILE A 249 -11.25 -4.34 21.39
CA ILE A 249 -11.27 -5.68 20.80
C ILE A 249 -9.95 -6.42 21.10
N GLY A 250 -8.82 -5.73 20.96
CA GLY A 250 -7.50 -6.27 21.26
C GLY A 250 -7.39 -6.79 22.69
N ILE A 251 -7.96 -6.07 23.66
CA ILE A 251 -7.95 -6.47 25.08
C ILE A 251 -8.82 -7.73 25.29
N GLU A 252 -10.05 -7.75 24.80
CA GLU A 252 -11.05 -8.77 25.15
C GLU A 252 -10.83 -10.13 24.50
N SER A 253 -10.35 -10.11 23.27
CA SER A 253 -10.11 -11.30 22.47
C SER A 253 -9.03 -12.25 23.03
N THR A 254 -8.14 -11.74 23.88
CA THR A 254 -7.13 -12.56 24.56
C THR A 254 -7.75 -13.46 25.64
N TRP A 255 -8.99 -13.21 26.06
CA TRP A 255 -9.67 -13.95 27.14
C TRP A 255 -10.93 -14.70 26.69
N ARG A 256 -11.62 -14.24 25.63
CA ARG A 256 -12.93 -14.80 25.22
C ARG A 256 -12.89 -15.79 24.04
N GLY A 257 -11.72 -16.06 23.45
CA GLY A 257 -11.63 -16.99 22.31
C GLY A 257 -12.37 -16.52 21.06
N MET A 258 -12.48 -15.20 20.84
CA MET A 258 -13.30 -14.59 19.78
C MET A 258 -13.03 -15.12 18.36
N GLY A 259 -11.85 -15.68 18.10
CA GLY A 259 -11.50 -16.23 16.77
C GLY A 259 -12.36 -17.43 16.34
N SER A 260 -12.95 -18.17 17.29
CA SER A 260 -13.85 -19.30 16.97
C SER A 260 -15.30 -18.90 16.71
N LEU A 261 -15.65 -17.63 16.96
CA LEU A 261 -17.01 -17.12 16.83
C LEU A 261 -17.30 -16.64 15.41
N SER A 262 -18.57 -16.62 15.02
CA SER A 262 -19.00 -16.02 13.76
C SER A 262 -18.87 -14.48 13.76
N PRO A 263 -18.82 -13.83 12.58
CA PRO A 263 -18.82 -12.37 12.49
C PRO A 263 -19.99 -11.70 13.23
N ILE A 264 -21.18 -12.33 13.25
CA ILE A 264 -22.37 -11.79 13.93
C ILE A 264 -22.22 -11.86 15.45
N GLU A 265 -21.67 -12.95 15.98
CA GLU A 265 -21.38 -13.09 17.41
C GLU A 265 -20.31 -12.10 17.85
N ASN A 266 -19.23 -11.99 17.06
CA ASN A 266 -18.18 -11.01 17.30
C ASN A 266 -18.71 -9.57 17.26
N LYS A 267 -19.60 -9.23 16.31
CA LYS A 267 -20.30 -7.93 16.27
C LYS A 267 -21.06 -7.65 17.57
N LYS A 268 -21.83 -8.61 18.10
CA LYS A 268 -22.57 -8.45 19.36
C LYS A 268 -21.64 -8.20 20.55
N ILE A 269 -20.53 -8.94 20.62
CA ILE A 269 -19.50 -8.71 21.64
C ILE A 269 -18.95 -7.28 21.50
N ILE A 270 -18.53 -6.88 20.30
CA ILE A 270 -18.00 -5.54 20.02
C ILE A 270 -18.99 -4.46 20.46
N GLN A 271 -20.27 -4.61 20.16
CA GLN A 271 -21.31 -3.68 20.59
C GLN A 271 -21.36 -3.57 22.12
N SER A 272 -21.37 -4.70 22.84
CA SER A 272 -21.39 -4.73 24.31
C SER A 272 -20.14 -4.13 24.98
N LEU A 273 -19.02 -4.02 24.26
CA LEU A 273 -17.80 -3.38 24.77
C LEU A 273 -17.82 -1.86 24.66
N ILE A 274 -18.71 -1.32 23.84
CA ILE A 274 -18.71 0.09 23.47
C ILE A 274 -19.90 0.83 24.09
N GLU A 275 -21.04 0.14 24.20
CA GLU A 275 -22.24 0.58 24.93
C GLU A 275 -22.05 0.40 26.45
#